data_AF-A0A0T6B4L9-F1
#
_entry.id   AF-A0A0T6B4L9-F1
#
_cell.length_a   1.000
_cell.length_b   1.000
_cell.length_c   1.000
_cell.angle_alpha   90.00
_cell.angle_beta   90.00
_cell.angle_gamma   90.00
#
_symmetry.space_group_name_H-M   'P 1'
#
loop_
_entity.id
_entity.type
_entity.pdbx_description
1 polymer ?
#
loop_
_entity_poly.entity_id
_entity_poly.type
_entity_poly.pdbx_seq_one_letter_code
_entity_poly.pdbx_strand_id
1 'polypeptide(L)'
;YTLKINEQGIQDGDTKLSMTMQTSKSFIKANSQSDITVAKKLDRLDSWRESVSEPLLEDTFGPLSNVRFAVFALGSSAYPNFCAFGQYVDNLLLELGGERLLKMACGDEMCGQEQAFKKWAPEIFRVACETFCLDDDDALMEATITLQTENLTSATVKFVDSKPMDLATSVLKCHNKKVSLCKLLKTTNLHGENAKSATLKLEFESNLYYNPGDHVGVYPKNKPELVDKIVERLKSVSDPNAAVELQILKEKHTSNGVVKQWNAHEKIPACSVRELFSRFLDITTPPSSNLLQQFAAIAT
;
A
#
# COMPACT_ATOMS: atom_id res chain seq x y z
N TYR A 1 -9.73 9.60 -1.17
CA TYR A 1 -9.75 10.65 -2.19
C TYR A 1 -9.38 11.99 -1.55
N THR A 2 -8.45 12.73 -2.14
CA THR A 2 -7.78 13.90 -1.53
C THR A 2 -8.62 15.17 -1.69
N LEU A 3 -9.04 15.80 -0.59
CA LEU A 3 -9.65 17.13 -0.60
C LEU A 3 -8.57 18.20 -0.43
N LYS A 4 -8.52 19.12 -1.39
CA LYS A 4 -7.66 20.32 -1.41
C LYS A 4 -8.58 21.50 -1.10
N ILE A 5 -8.47 22.08 0.10
CA ILE A 5 -9.25 23.26 0.47
C ILE A 5 -8.44 24.48 0.03
N ASN A 6 -9.04 25.28 -0.85
CA ASN A 6 -8.49 26.56 -1.31
C ASN A 6 -9.21 27.66 -0.54
N GLU A 7 -8.47 28.45 0.25
CA GLU A 7 -9.00 29.65 0.92
C GLU A 7 -9.16 30.77 -0.11
N GLN A 8 -10.39 31.02 -0.54
CA GLN A 8 -10.79 32.33 -1.04
C GLN A 8 -12.19 32.63 -0.49
N GLY A 9 -12.28 33.65 0.36
CA GLY A 9 -13.53 34.11 0.94
C GLY A 9 -14.44 34.76 -0.10
N ILE A 10 -15.74 34.74 0.16
CA ILE A 10 -16.75 35.72 -0.28
C ILE A 10 -17.92 35.65 0.71
N GLN A 11 -18.54 36.83 0.86
CA GLN A 11 -19.58 37.30 1.76
C GLN A 11 -20.96 36.64 1.62
N ASP A 12 -21.78 36.90 2.66
CA ASP A 12 -23.21 36.67 2.89
C ASP A 12 -24.15 36.43 1.69
N GLY A 13 -25.09 35.51 1.90
CA GLY A 13 -26.34 35.41 1.14
C GLY A 13 -27.09 34.09 1.37
N ASP A 14 -28.22 34.16 2.08
CA ASP A 14 -29.19 33.10 2.39
C ASP A 14 -29.39 32.01 1.31
N THR A 15 -29.26 30.73 1.69
CA THR A 15 -30.15 29.66 1.16
C THR A 15 -30.16 28.41 2.06
N LYS A 16 -31.38 27.98 2.45
CA LYS A 16 -31.77 26.72 3.14
C LYS A 16 -30.79 25.53 3.00
N LEU A 17 -30.20 25.09 4.11
CA LEU A 17 -29.51 23.80 4.21
C LEU A 17 -30.48 22.66 4.58
N SER A 18 -30.67 21.75 3.64
CA SER A 18 -31.15 20.38 3.89
C SER A 18 -30.03 19.58 4.54
N MET A 19 -30.16 19.26 5.84
CA MET A 19 -29.20 18.44 6.57
C MET A 19 -29.21 17.00 6.02
N THR A 20 -28.22 16.68 5.19
CA THR A 20 -27.84 15.28 4.92
C THR A 20 -26.66 14.97 5.83
N MET A 21 -26.86 14.13 6.85
CA MET A 21 -25.79 13.73 7.77
C MET A 21 -24.75 12.89 7.01
N GLN A 22 -23.65 13.53 6.61
CA GLN A 22 -22.47 12.83 6.12
C GLN A 22 -21.69 12.27 7.31
N THR A 23 -21.69 10.95 7.46
CA THR A 23 -20.83 10.26 8.43
C THR A 23 -19.39 10.24 7.93
N SER A 24 -18.51 10.90 8.66
CA SER A 24 -17.08 10.96 8.37
C SER A 24 -16.44 9.58 8.54
N LYS A 25 -15.96 8.99 7.45
CA LYS A 25 -15.23 7.72 7.43
C LYS A 25 -13.73 7.99 7.55
N SER A 26 -13.08 7.49 8.59
CA SER A 26 -11.63 7.62 8.81
C SER A 26 -10.98 6.24 8.88
N PHE A 27 -10.20 5.90 7.86
CA PHE A 27 -9.34 4.70 7.85
C PHE A 27 -7.90 5.13 8.11
N ILE A 28 -7.29 4.60 9.17
CA ILE A 28 -5.90 4.91 9.54
C ILE A 28 -5.04 3.69 9.26
N LYS A 29 -4.16 3.81 8.24
CA LYS A 29 -3.05 2.88 8.03
C LYS A 29 -1.84 3.40 8.79
N ALA A 30 -1.52 2.77 9.91
CA ALA A 30 -0.42 3.14 10.78
C ALA A 30 0.77 2.18 10.56
N ASN A 31 1.95 2.73 10.22
CA ASN A 31 3.21 1.99 10.14
C ASN A 31 4.14 2.45 11.26
N SER A 32 4.76 1.52 11.98
CA SER A 32 5.73 1.83 13.03
C SER A 32 7.14 1.77 12.44
N GLN A 33 7.67 2.89 11.94
CA GLN A 33 9.13 3.04 11.78
C GLN A 33 9.69 3.75 13.01
N SER A 34 10.68 3.15 13.63
CA SER A 34 11.38 3.72 14.77
C SER A 34 12.40 4.75 14.29
N ASP A 35 12.05 6.03 14.40
CA ASP A 35 13.02 7.10 14.64
C ASP A 35 12.53 7.93 15.83
N ILE A 36 13.03 7.58 17.01
CA ILE A 36 12.92 8.45 18.18
C ILE A 36 14.08 9.46 18.06
N THR A 37 13.79 10.63 17.49
CA THR A 37 14.53 11.87 17.80
C THR A 37 13.57 13.05 17.93
N VAL A 38 13.55 13.53 19.17
CA VAL A 38 12.98 14.74 19.79
C VAL A 38 12.56 15.91 18.87
N ALA A 39 11.27 16.25 19.01
CA ALA A 39 10.61 17.57 18.98
C ALA A 39 10.67 18.46 17.74
N LYS A 40 9.52 18.57 17.06
CA LYS A 40 8.98 19.88 16.64
C LYS A 40 7.58 20.08 17.24
N LYS A 41 7.49 21.19 17.97
CA LYS A 41 6.36 21.74 18.73
C LYS A 41 5.06 21.75 17.92
N LEU A 42 4.11 20.89 18.29
CA LEU A 42 2.69 21.03 17.92
C LEU A 42 2.04 21.93 18.98
N ASP A 43 2.17 23.23 18.77
CA ASP A 43 1.63 24.28 19.63
C ASP A 43 0.14 24.46 19.31
N ARG A 44 -0.73 23.63 19.91
CA ARG A 44 -2.19 23.88 19.98
C ARG A 44 -2.95 22.97 20.96
N LEU A 45 -2.33 22.60 22.08
CA LEU A 45 -2.98 21.78 23.11
C LEU A 45 -2.89 22.41 24.51
N ASP A 46 -3.20 23.70 24.62
CA ASP A 46 -3.24 24.44 25.90
C ASP A 46 -4.59 25.17 26.11
N SER A 47 -5.73 24.50 25.91
CA SER A 47 -7.03 25.15 26.22
C SER A 47 -8.14 24.30 26.81
N TRP A 48 -7.92 23.06 27.24
CA TRP A 48 -9.00 22.31 27.91
C TRP A 48 -8.49 21.45 29.06
N ARG A 49 -7.63 22.02 29.88
CA ARG A 49 -7.30 21.47 31.19
C ARG A 49 -7.37 22.56 32.26
N GLU A 50 -8.48 23.29 32.29
CA GLU A 50 -8.90 24.01 33.49
C GLU A 50 -10.04 23.26 34.17
N SER A 51 -9.88 23.16 35.47
CA SER A 51 -10.67 22.42 36.46
C SER A 51 -12.16 22.74 36.43
N VAL A 52 -13.00 21.71 36.42
CA VAL A 52 -14.25 21.74 37.17
C VAL A 52 -14.51 20.37 37.78
N SER A 53 -14.39 20.31 39.11
CA SER A 53 -15.03 19.29 39.92
C SER A 53 -16.55 19.54 39.87
N GLU A 54 -17.25 18.85 38.98
CA GLU A 54 -18.71 18.76 38.98
C GLU A 54 -19.15 17.29 38.89
N PRO A 55 -20.25 16.92 39.55
CA PRO A 55 -20.63 15.53 39.75
C PRO A 55 -21.04 14.88 38.43
N LEU A 56 -20.76 13.58 38.33
CA LEU A 56 -21.11 12.66 37.25
C LEU A 56 -22.53 12.92 36.73
N LEU A 57 -22.64 13.71 35.68
CA LEU A 57 -23.78 13.68 34.77
C LEU A 57 -23.42 12.67 33.68
N GLU A 58 -24.23 11.62 33.60
CA GLU A 58 -24.35 10.78 32.41
C GLU A 58 -24.50 11.70 31.19
N ASP A 59 -23.78 11.42 30.09
CA ASP A 59 -23.77 12.14 28.80
C ASP A 59 -22.64 13.16 28.51
N THR A 60 -21.44 13.00 29.07
CA THR A 60 -20.24 13.59 28.43
C THR A 60 -19.79 12.69 27.28
N PHE A 61 -20.46 12.82 26.13
CA PHE A 61 -20.03 12.18 24.89
C PHE A 61 -18.58 12.59 24.57
N GLY A 62 -17.67 11.61 24.48
CA GLY A 62 -16.29 11.88 24.10
C GLY A 62 -16.20 12.62 22.75
N PRO A 63 -15.11 13.37 22.47
CA PRO A 63 -14.97 14.16 21.24
C PRO A 63 -15.18 13.36 19.94
N LEU A 64 -14.97 12.04 19.97
CA LEU A 64 -15.13 11.12 18.85
C LEU A 64 -16.31 10.14 19.04
N SER A 65 -17.28 10.47 19.90
CA SER A 65 -18.49 9.66 20.19
C SER A 65 -19.29 9.21 18.97
N ASN A 66 -19.23 9.97 17.86
CA ASN A 66 -19.89 9.66 16.60
C ASN A 66 -18.97 8.99 15.56
N VAL A 67 -17.75 8.61 15.94
CA VAL A 67 -16.76 8.01 15.05
C VAL A 67 -16.71 6.52 15.29
N ARG A 68 -16.92 5.74 14.23
CA ARG A 68 -16.66 4.30 14.23
C ARG A 68 -15.34 4.01 13.54
N PHE A 69 -14.53 3.12 14.11
CA PHE A 69 -13.17 2.88 13.61
C PHE A 69 -12.75 1.40 13.70
N ALA A 70 -11.73 1.05 12.95
CA ALA A 70 -11.01 -0.21 13.09
C ALA A 70 -9.54 0.00 12.72
N VAL A 71 -8.63 -0.69 13.40
CA VAL A 71 -7.18 -0.53 13.21
C VAL A 71 -6.54 -1.84 12.80
N PHE A 72 -5.76 -1.81 11.72
CA PHE A 72 -4.80 -2.86 11.38
C PHE A 72 -3.39 -2.33 11.60
N ALA A 73 -2.70 -2.87 12.60
CA ALA A 73 -1.37 -2.42 13.00
C ALA A 73 -0.29 -3.19 12.23
N LEU A 74 0.63 -2.47 11.60
CA LEU A 74 1.83 -3.07 10.99
C LEU A 74 3.01 -2.95 11.94
N GLY A 75 3.74 -4.04 12.11
CA GLY A 75 4.96 -4.06 12.91
C GLY A 75 5.80 -5.29 12.64
N SER A 76 6.91 -5.41 13.34
CA SER A 76 7.79 -6.56 13.26
C SER A 76 8.10 -7.04 14.68
N SER A 77 7.89 -8.33 14.94
CA SER A 77 8.22 -8.96 16.23
C SER A 77 9.73 -8.99 16.52
N ALA A 78 10.55 -8.62 15.53
CA ALA A 78 11.98 -8.39 15.73
C ALA A 78 12.29 -7.15 16.59
N TYR A 79 11.32 -6.25 16.77
CA TYR A 79 11.47 -5.06 17.60
C TYR A 79 10.73 -5.23 18.94
N PRO A 80 11.27 -4.70 20.06
CA PRO A 80 10.68 -4.89 21.39
C PRO A 80 9.22 -4.43 21.51
N ASN A 81 8.86 -3.35 20.82
CA ASN A 81 7.56 -2.71 20.88
C ASN A 81 6.69 -3.09 19.68
N PHE A 82 6.36 -4.37 19.56
CA PHE A 82 5.58 -4.90 18.44
C PHE A 82 4.21 -4.20 18.30
N CYS A 83 3.96 -3.58 17.14
CA CYS A 83 2.71 -2.87 16.82
C CYS A 83 2.31 -1.76 17.82
N ALA A 84 3.25 -1.23 18.61
CA ALA A 84 2.93 -0.27 19.68
C ALA A 84 2.22 1.00 19.19
N PHE A 85 2.62 1.53 18.03
CA PHE A 85 1.93 2.70 17.46
C PHE A 85 0.48 2.39 17.06
N GLY A 86 0.21 1.21 16.49
CA GLY A 86 -1.16 0.79 16.18
C GLY A 86 -2.01 0.60 17.42
N GLN A 87 -1.44 0.00 18.48
CA GLN A 87 -2.08 -0.13 19.79
C GLN A 87 -2.39 1.23 20.40
N TYR A 88 -1.45 2.17 20.31
CA TYR A 88 -1.64 3.53 20.80
C TYR A 88 -2.80 4.22 20.08
N VAL A 89 -2.89 4.14 18.75
CA VAL A 89 -3.99 4.73 17.98
C VAL A 89 -5.32 4.06 18.30
N ASP A 90 -5.36 2.73 18.39
CA ASP A 90 -6.59 1.99 18.70
C ASP A 90 -7.13 2.33 20.10
N ASN A 91 -6.25 2.46 21.10
CA ASN A 91 -6.63 2.87 22.45
C ASN A 91 -7.05 4.34 22.51
N LEU A 92 -6.30 5.24 21.85
CA LEU A 92 -6.61 6.67 21.85
C LEU A 92 -7.98 6.96 21.23
N LEU A 93 -8.31 6.30 20.12
CA LEU A 93 -9.63 6.47 19.48
C LEU A 93 -10.76 5.96 20.39
N LEU A 94 -10.53 4.88 21.13
CA LEU A 94 -11.48 4.36 22.11
C LEU A 94 -11.66 5.32 23.30
N GLU A 95 -10.56 5.84 23.86
CA GLU A 95 -10.57 6.79 24.99
C GLU A 95 -11.28 8.11 24.65
N LEU A 96 -11.18 8.57 23.40
CA LEU A 96 -11.87 9.76 22.91
C LEU A 96 -13.37 9.51 22.61
N GLY A 97 -13.89 8.32 22.87
CA GLY A 97 -15.30 7.96 22.71
C GLY A 97 -15.65 7.27 21.40
N GLY A 98 -14.68 6.96 20.54
CA GLY A 98 -14.93 6.24 19.29
C GLY A 98 -15.41 4.81 19.52
N GLU A 99 -16.26 4.31 18.62
CA GLU A 99 -16.78 2.94 18.64
C GLU A 99 -15.92 2.03 17.77
N ARG A 100 -15.36 0.96 18.34
CA ARG A 100 -14.54 0.00 17.60
C ARG A 100 -15.44 -0.99 16.84
N LEU A 101 -15.35 -1.00 15.51
CA LEU A 101 -16.09 -1.91 14.62
C LEU A 101 -15.56 -3.35 14.68
N LEU A 102 -14.24 -3.50 14.65
CA LEU A 102 -13.57 -4.80 14.69
C LEU A 102 -12.35 -4.72 15.58
N LYS A 103 -12.06 -5.81 16.31
CA LYS A 103 -10.86 -5.92 17.14
C LYS A 103 -9.61 -5.61 16.31
N MET A 104 -8.70 -4.82 16.88
CA MET A 104 -7.41 -4.53 16.26
C MET A 104 -6.69 -5.83 15.90
N ALA A 105 -6.16 -5.91 14.69
CA ALA A 105 -5.28 -6.99 14.25
C ALA A 105 -3.87 -6.47 14.00
N CYS A 106 -2.88 -7.34 14.19
CA CYS A 106 -1.46 -7.03 13.98
C CYS A 106 -0.92 -7.85 12.80
N GLY A 107 -0.30 -7.18 11.83
CA GLY A 107 0.49 -7.81 10.78
C GLY A 107 1.97 -7.79 11.16
N ASP A 108 2.55 -8.98 11.38
CA ASP A 108 3.97 -9.16 11.68
C ASP A 108 4.77 -9.38 10.40
N GLU A 109 5.68 -8.45 10.08
CA GLU A 109 6.59 -8.50 8.94
C GLU A 109 7.39 -9.82 8.91
N MET A 110 7.79 -10.33 10.08
CA MET A 110 8.56 -11.57 10.18
C MET A 110 7.67 -12.82 10.09
N CYS A 111 6.41 -12.70 10.53
CA CYS A 111 5.49 -13.83 10.68
C CYS A 111 4.11 -13.53 10.06
N GLY A 112 4.04 -13.56 8.73
CA GLY A 112 2.76 -13.71 8.07
C GLY A 112 1.88 -12.46 8.03
N GLN A 113 2.49 -11.27 7.95
CA GLN A 113 1.80 -9.98 7.74
C GLN A 113 0.69 -10.05 6.68
N GLU A 114 1.02 -10.59 5.50
CA GLU A 114 0.08 -10.69 4.38
C GLU A 114 -1.12 -11.58 4.73
N GLN A 115 -0.89 -12.70 5.42
CA GLN A 115 -1.98 -13.60 5.81
C GLN A 115 -2.88 -12.98 6.88
N ALA A 116 -2.30 -12.23 7.82
CA ALA A 116 -3.07 -11.48 8.81
C ALA A 116 -3.96 -10.43 8.14
N PHE A 117 -3.41 -9.67 7.17
CA PHE A 117 -4.17 -8.66 6.43
C PHE A 117 -5.29 -9.27 5.58
N LYS A 118 -4.99 -10.34 4.84
CA LYS A 118 -5.98 -11.04 4.01
C LYS A 118 -7.15 -11.64 4.81
N LYS A 119 -6.96 -11.96 6.09
CA LYS A 119 -8.04 -12.38 6.98
C LYS A 119 -8.83 -11.20 7.52
N TRP A 120 -8.13 -10.12 7.89
CA TRP A 120 -8.74 -8.97 8.53
C TRP A 120 -9.56 -8.11 7.56
N ALA A 121 -9.04 -7.86 6.35
CA ALA A 121 -9.64 -6.92 5.39
C ALA A 121 -11.06 -7.32 4.93
N PRO A 122 -11.35 -8.58 4.56
CA PRO A 122 -12.71 -8.99 4.21
C PRO A 122 -13.66 -8.92 5.40
N GLU A 123 -13.16 -9.23 6.61
CA GLU A 123 -13.99 -9.25 7.82
C GLU A 123 -14.40 -7.84 8.24
N ILE A 124 -13.48 -6.86 8.25
CA ILE A 124 -13.87 -5.47 8.53
C ILE A 124 -14.79 -4.92 7.45
N PHE A 125 -14.59 -5.31 6.19
CA PHE A 125 -15.47 -4.88 5.12
C PHE A 125 -16.90 -5.39 5.36
N ARG A 126 -17.07 -6.68 5.66
CA ARG A 126 -18.37 -7.29 6.01
C ARG A 126 -19.03 -6.55 7.19
N VAL A 127 -18.31 -6.39 8.30
CA VAL A 127 -18.80 -5.70 9.50
C VAL A 127 -19.20 -4.26 9.20
N ALA A 128 -18.42 -3.54 8.38
CA ALA A 128 -18.75 -2.18 7.98
C ALA A 128 -20.04 -2.13 7.15
N CYS A 129 -20.23 -3.06 6.21
CA CYS A 129 -21.44 -3.12 5.38
C CYS A 129 -22.69 -3.36 6.24
N GLU A 130 -22.61 -4.31 7.18
CA GLU A 130 -23.68 -4.59 8.14
C GLU A 130 -23.97 -3.39 9.06
N THR A 131 -22.92 -2.75 9.57
CA THR A 131 -23.05 -1.63 10.52
C THR A 131 -23.63 -0.38 9.87
N PHE A 132 -23.29 -0.12 8.61
CA PHE A 132 -23.74 1.06 7.87
C PHE A 132 -24.96 0.79 6.98
N CYS A 133 -25.55 -0.40 7.07
CA CYS A 133 -26.68 -0.84 6.25
C CYS A 133 -26.46 -0.53 4.76
N LEU A 134 -25.28 -0.89 4.25
CA LEU A 134 -24.99 -0.70 2.82
C LEU A 134 -25.72 -1.79 2.04
N ASP A 135 -26.67 -1.39 1.19
CA ASP A 135 -27.36 -2.30 0.29
C ASP A 135 -26.39 -2.88 -0.75
N ASP A 136 -26.67 -4.11 -1.21
CA ASP A 136 -25.94 -4.80 -2.28
C ASP A 136 -26.16 -4.12 -3.64
N ASP A 137 -25.58 -2.95 -3.83
CA ASP A 137 -25.48 -2.27 -5.13
C ASP A 137 -24.22 -2.73 -5.89
N ASP A 138 -24.16 -2.45 -7.19
CA ASP A 138 -23.08 -2.87 -8.09
C ASP A 138 -21.68 -2.48 -7.56
N ALA A 139 -21.57 -1.32 -6.89
CA ALA A 139 -20.33 -0.85 -6.28
C ALA A 139 -19.86 -1.69 -5.08
N LEU A 140 -20.80 -2.25 -4.31
CA LEU A 140 -20.49 -3.11 -3.17
C LEU A 140 -20.05 -4.49 -3.64
N MET A 141 -20.67 -5.00 -4.71
CA MET A 141 -20.26 -6.25 -5.35
C MET A 141 -18.86 -6.14 -5.94
N GLU A 142 -18.53 -5.03 -6.64
CA GLU A 142 -17.18 -4.79 -7.17
C GLU A 142 -16.13 -4.72 -6.05
N ALA A 143 -16.40 -3.98 -4.96
CA ALA A 143 -15.51 -3.91 -3.81
C ALA A 143 -15.29 -5.29 -3.14
N THR A 144 -16.36 -6.09 -3.01
CA THR A 144 -16.27 -7.46 -2.48
C THR A 144 -15.39 -8.34 -3.36
N ILE A 145 -15.55 -8.26 -4.69
CA ILE A 145 -14.72 -9.00 -5.65
C ILE A 145 -13.25 -8.59 -5.53
N THR A 146 -12.94 -7.30 -5.38
CA THR A 146 -11.54 -6.84 -5.21
C THR A 146 -10.88 -7.30 -3.91
N LEU A 147 -11.67 -7.55 -2.85
CA LEU A 147 -11.18 -8.06 -1.58
C LEU A 147 -10.98 -9.59 -1.61
N GLN A 148 -11.65 -10.28 -2.53
CA GLN A 148 -11.42 -11.69 -2.79
C GLN A 148 -10.13 -11.87 -3.61
N THR A 149 -9.43 -12.98 -3.37
CA THR A 149 -8.20 -13.28 -4.11
C THR A 149 -8.58 -13.60 -5.57
N GLU A 150 -8.20 -12.74 -6.52
CA GLU A 150 -8.39 -12.99 -7.94
C GLU A 150 -7.72 -14.31 -8.34
N ASN A 151 -8.52 -15.30 -8.73
CA ASN A 151 -8.02 -16.53 -9.34
C ASN A 151 -7.69 -16.23 -10.81
N LEU A 152 -6.46 -15.79 -11.06
CA LEU A 152 -5.95 -15.60 -12.42
C LEU A 152 -5.88 -16.96 -13.12
N THR A 153 -6.49 -17.06 -14.30
CA THR A 153 -6.44 -18.26 -15.15
C THR A 153 -5.86 -17.89 -16.50
N SER A 154 -5.39 -18.88 -17.27
CA SER A 154 -4.89 -18.65 -18.63
C SER A 154 -5.94 -18.02 -19.57
N ALA A 155 -7.23 -18.05 -19.21
CA ALA A 155 -8.30 -17.42 -19.98
C ALA A 155 -8.53 -15.94 -19.62
N THR A 156 -8.08 -15.49 -18.44
CA THR A 156 -8.32 -14.14 -17.92
C THR A 156 -7.12 -13.21 -18.02
N VAL A 157 -5.95 -13.74 -18.42
CA VAL A 157 -4.72 -12.98 -18.64
C VAL A 157 -4.14 -13.25 -20.01
N LYS A 158 -3.56 -12.23 -20.63
CA LYS A 158 -2.80 -12.38 -21.88
C LYS A 158 -1.68 -11.36 -21.97
N PHE A 159 -0.61 -11.73 -22.66
CA PHE A 159 0.40 -10.78 -23.14
C PHE A 159 0.06 -10.38 -24.58
N VAL A 160 0.18 -9.09 -24.89
CA VAL A 160 0.03 -8.56 -26.25
C VAL A 160 1.29 -7.79 -26.63
N ASP A 161 1.61 -7.75 -27.92
CA ASP A 161 2.75 -6.98 -28.41
C ASP A 161 2.55 -5.49 -28.13
N SER A 162 3.60 -4.83 -27.63
CA SER A 162 3.58 -3.42 -27.29
C SER A 162 4.91 -2.75 -27.60
N LYS A 163 4.91 -1.42 -27.65
CA LYS A 163 6.16 -0.65 -27.64
C LYS A 163 6.74 -0.64 -26.22
N PRO A 164 8.08 -0.68 -26.08
CA PRO A 164 8.72 -0.58 -24.77
C PRO A 164 8.46 0.81 -24.17
N MET A 165 8.11 0.84 -22.89
CA MET A 165 7.99 2.06 -22.11
C MET A 165 9.37 2.52 -21.63
N ASP A 166 9.58 3.84 -21.55
CA ASP A 166 10.80 4.39 -20.95
C ASP A 166 10.99 3.92 -19.50
N LEU A 167 12.24 3.76 -19.05
CA LEU A 167 12.56 3.21 -17.74
C LEU A 167 11.99 4.05 -16.59
N ALA A 168 12.11 5.38 -16.66
CA ALA A 168 11.61 6.25 -15.60
C ALA A 168 10.07 6.20 -15.53
N THR A 169 9.42 6.12 -16.68
CA THR A 169 7.95 5.96 -16.77
C THR A 169 7.51 4.59 -16.26
N SER A 170 8.27 3.54 -16.54
CA SER A 170 7.99 2.17 -16.08
C SER A 170 8.07 2.04 -14.56
N VAL A 171 9.11 2.63 -13.95
CA VAL A 171 9.27 2.67 -12.49
C VAL A 171 8.17 3.51 -11.83
N LEU A 172 7.80 4.65 -12.44
CA LEU A 172 6.68 5.46 -11.98
C LEU A 172 5.36 4.67 -12.00
N LYS A 173 5.07 3.93 -13.07
CA LYS A 173 3.86 3.11 -13.18
C LYS A 173 3.82 2.00 -12.13
N CYS A 174 4.95 1.29 -11.94
CA CYS A 174 5.02 0.15 -11.02
C CYS A 174 4.99 0.56 -9.54
N HIS A 175 5.77 1.57 -9.16
CA HIS A 175 5.99 1.94 -7.76
C HIS A 175 5.30 3.23 -7.33
N ASN A 176 4.67 3.95 -8.26
CA ASN A 176 4.09 5.28 -8.03
C ASN A 176 5.11 6.28 -7.43
N LYS A 177 6.36 6.20 -7.89
CA LYS A 177 7.46 7.05 -7.46
C LYS A 177 8.23 7.56 -8.68
N LYS A 178 8.45 8.87 -8.73
CA LYS A 178 9.36 9.47 -9.71
C LYS A 178 10.79 9.12 -9.33
N VAL A 179 11.60 8.77 -10.31
CA VAL A 179 13.00 8.41 -10.13
C VAL A 179 13.88 9.23 -11.04
N SER A 180 15.09 9.52 -10.57
CA SER A 180 16.13 10.17 -11.35
C SER A 180 17.19 9.15 -11.68
N LEU A 181 17.57 9.06 -12.95
CA LEU A 181 18.68 8.23 -13.37
C LEU A 181 19.99 8.95 -13.06
N CYS A 182 20.77 8.40 -12.14
CA CYS A 182 22.08 8.94 -11.77
C CYS A 182 23.17 8.00 -12.24
N LYS A 183 24.21 8.54 -12.87
CA LYS A 183 25.39 7.76 -13.27
C LYS A 183 26.28 7.55 -12.06
N LEU A 184 26.61 6.30 -11.76
CA LEU A 184 27.61 5.96 -10.75
C LEU A 184 29.01 6.28 -11.29
N LEU A 185 29.71 7.19 -10.64
CA LEU A 185 31.05 7.64 -11.01
C LEU A 185 32.12 6.74 -10.39
N LYS A 186 31.97 6.43 -9.10
CA LYS A 186 32.98 5.66 -8.35
C LYS A 186 32.34 4.85 -7.24
N THR A 187 32.84 3.63 -7.07
CA THR A 187 32.57 2.78 -5.90
C THR A 187 33.89 2.53 -5.18
N THR A 188 33.95 2.86 -3.90
CA THR A 188 35.12 2.58 -3.06
C THR A 188 34.71 1.68 -1.91
N ASN A 189 35.40 0.56 -1.76
CA ASN A 189 35.25 -0.30 -0.61
C ASN A 189 35.94 0.34 0.60
N LEU A 190 35.19 0.55 1.70
CA LEU A 190 35.71 1.13 2.95
C LEU A 190 35.88 0.10 4.07
N HIS A 191 35.56 -1.18 3.84
CA HIS A 191 35.76 -2.23 4.84
C HIS A 191 37.09 -2.97 4.65
N GLY A 192 37.69 -3.41 5.75
CA GLY A 192 38.90 -4.24 5.73
C GLY A 192 38.59 -5.70 5.37
N GLU A 193 39.62 -6.45 4.94
CA GLU A 193 39.48 -7.82 4.41
C GLU A 193 38.76 -8.81 5.35
N ASN A 194 38.78 -8.58 6.66
CA ASN A 194 38.15 -9.44 7.67
C ASN A 194 36.86 -8.86 8.28
N ALA A 195 36.27 -7.83 7.68
CA ALA A 195 35.07 -7.20 8.22
C ALA A 195 33.82 -8.08 8.00
N LYS A 196 32.99 -8.21 9.05
CA LYS A 196 31.68 -8.89 8.96
C LYS A 196 30.61 -8.04 8.26
N SER A 197 30.86 -6.75 8.09
CA SER A 197 29.97 -5.78 7.44
C SER A 197 30.68 -5.12 6.28
N ALA A 198 29.92 -4.84 5.22
CA ALA A 198 30.41 -4.14 4.05
C ALA A 198 29.98 -2.67 4.08
N THR A 199 30.96 -1.77 4.10
CA THR A 199 30.74 -0.33 3.90
C THR A 199 31.24 0.07 2.53
N LEU A 200 30.36 0.67 1.72
CA LEU A 200 30.68 1.15 0.37
C LEU A 200 30.47 2.66 0.31
N LYS A 201 31.45 3.37 -0.23
CA LYS A 201 31.30 4.76 -0.66
C LYS A 201 30.91 4.78 -2.14
N LEU A 202 29.77 5.38 -2.44
CA LEU A 202 29.25 5.55 -3.79
C LEU A 202 29.25 7.02 -4.15
N GLU A 203 29.84 7.35 -5.30
CA GLU A 203 29.87 8.72 -5.84
C GLU A 203 29.04 8.74 -7.12
N PHE A 204 28.05 9.63 -7.19
CA PHE A 204 27.11 9.72 -8.31
C PHE A 204 27.18 11.09 -8.97
N GLU A 205 26.98 11.12 -10.29
CA GLU A 205 26.65 12.34 -11.02
C GLU A 205 25.16 12.62 -10.80
N SER A 206 24.87 13.70 -10.08
CA SER A 206 23.50 14.04 -9.69
C SER A 206 23.32 15.55 -9.61
N ASN A 207 22.16 16.01 -10.07
CA ASN A 207 21.68 17.38 -9.92
C ASN A 207 20.66 17.50 -8.78
N LEU A 208 20.57 16.48 -7.91
CA LEU A 208 19.65 16.46 -6.79
C LEU A 208 20.26 17.16 -5.56
N TYR A 209 19.45 18.00 -4.92
CA TYR A 209 19.80 18.61 -3.64
C TYR A 209 19.49 17.64 -2.50
N TYR A 210 20.42 17.51 -1.56
CA TYR A 210 20.27 16.69 -0.36
C TYR A 210 21.08 17.29 0.79
N ASN A 211 20.70 16.96 2.03
CA ASN A 211 21.40 17.33 3.25
C ASN A 211 22.08 16.11 3.90
N PRO A 212 23.12 16.33 4.73
CA PRO A 212 23.68 15.27 5.55
C PRO A 212 22.60 14.64 6.45
N GLY A 213 22.46 13.31 6.37
CA GLY A 213 21.42 12.56 7.08
C GLY A 213 20.24 12.13 6.20
N ASP A 214 20.09 12.72 5.01
CA ASP A 214 19.05 12.29 4.07
C ASP A 214 19.29 10.87 3.57
N HIS A 215 18.19 10.15 3.31
CA HIS A 215 18.23 8.79 2.77
C HIS A 215 18.12 8.79 1.25
N VAL A 216 18.84 7.87 0.61
CA VAL A 216 18.72 7.59 -0.83
C VAL A 216 18.06 6.23 -1.04
N GLY A 217 16.96 6.20 -1.79
CA GLY A 217 16.32 4.97 -2.25
C GLY A 217 16.93 4.50 -3.56
N VAL A 218 17.34 3.24 -3.65
CA VAL A 218 17.91 2.63 -4.87
C VAL A 218 17.01 1.51 -5.34
N TYR A 219 16.66 1.50 -6.63
CA TYR A 219 15.94 0.38 -7.26
C TYR A 219 16.96 -0.61 -7.82
N PRO A 220 17.11 -1.81 -7.23
CA PRO A 220 18.09 -2.79 -7.68
C PRO A 220 17.66 -3.48 -8.97
N LYS A 221 18.60 -4.17 -9.60
CA LYS A 221 18.36 -5.09 -10.72
C LYS A 221 18.81 -6.49 -10.30
N ASN A 222 18.01 -7.51 -10.60
CA ASN A 222 18.35 -8.90 -10.39
C ASN A 222 19.58 -9.30 -11.22
N LYS A 223 20.34 -10.28 -10.73
CA LYS A 223 21.50 -10.82 -11.44
C LYS A 223 21.06 -11.42 -12.78
N PRO A 224 21.72 -11.08 -13.91
CA PRO A 224 21.36 -11.62 -15.22
C PRO A 224 21.29 -13.14 -15.24
N GLU A 225 22.25 -13.81 -14.60
CA GLU A 225 22.31 -15.28 -14.51
C GLU A 225 21.05 -15.93 -13.89
N LEU A 226 20.40 -15.26 -12.94
CA LEU A 226 19.17 -15.76 -12.33
C LEU A 226 17.98 -15.56 -13.28
N VAL A 227 17.93 -14.41 -13.94
CA VAL A 227 16.90 -14.10 -14.95
C VAL A 227 16.99 -15.06 -16.12
N ASP A 228 18.20 -15.32 -16.63
CA ASP A 228 18.46 -16.25 -17.72
C ASP A 228 17.92 -17.65 -17.40
N LYS A 229 18.27 -18.19 -16.23
CA LYS A 229 17.79 -19.51 -15.77
C LYS A 229 16.27 -19.61 -15.66
N ILE A 230 15.60 -18.52 -15.29
CA ILE A 230 14.13 -18.49 -15.24
C ILE A 230 13.57 -18.48 -16.66
N VAL A 231 14.06 -17.58 -17.51
CA VAL A 231 13.60 -17.40 -18.89
C VAL A 231 13.75 -18.69 -19.70
N GLU A 232 14.88 -19.42 -19.55
CA GLU A 232 15.12 -20.71 -20.21
C GLU A 232 14.09 -21.80 -19.85
N ARG A 233 13.45 -21.69 -18.67
CA ARG A 233 12.44 -22.66 -18.21
C ARG A 233 11.02 -22.27 -18.61
N LEU A 234 10.80 -21.08 -19.17
CA LEU A 234 9.48 -20.63 -19.61
C LEU A 234 9.13 -21.25 -20.97
N LYS A 235 8.05 -22.04 -21.02
CA LYS A 235 7.64 -22.77 -22.24
C LYS A 235 6.83 -21.93 -23.24
N SER A 236 6.27 -20.79 -22.82
CA SER A 236 5.27 -20.02 -23.60
C SER A 236 5.73 -18.64 -24.02
N VAL A 237 7.04 -18.38 -24.04
CA VAL A 237 7.60 -17.07 -24.40
C VAL A 237 8.38 -17.20 -25.71
N SER A 238 7.82 -16.67 -26.81
CA SER A 238 8.46 -16.74 -28.13
C SER A 238 9.74 -15.91 -28.21
N ASP A 239 9.69 -14.64 -27.79
CA ASP A 239 10.85 -13.76 -27.67
C ASP A 239 10.86 -13.06 -26.29
N PRO A 240 11.76 -13.45 -25.38
CA PRO A 240 11.87 -12.84 -24.05
C PRO A 240 12.31 -11.38 -24.06
N ASN A 241 12.85 -10.87 -25.18
CA ASN A 241 13.35 -9.51 -25.34
C ASN A 241 12.36 -8.59 -26.05
N ALA A 242 11.35 -9.13 -26.72
CA ALA A 242 10.26 -8.36 -27.30
C ALA A 242 9.43 -7.69 -26.19
N ALA A 243 9.01 -6.45 -26.41
CA ALA A 243 8.19 -5.72 -25.46
C ALA A 243 6.74 -6.19 -25.54
N VAL A 244 6.17 -6.51 -24.37
CA VAL A 244 4.80 -6.97 -24.24
C VAL A 244 4.06 -6.15 -23.19
N GLU A 245 2.74 -6.08 -23.32
CA GLU A 245 1.84 -5.53 -22.31
C GLU A 245 0.97 -6.65 -21.72
N LEU A 246 0.94 -6.74 -20.39
CA LEU A 246 0.03 -7.63 -19.68
C LEU A 246 -1.37 -7.01 -19.66
N GLN A 247 -2.35 -7.75 -20.17
CA GLN A 247 -3.76 -7.39 -20.13
C GLN A 247 -4.55 -8.40 -19.29
N ILE A 248 -5.46 -7.89 -18.47
CA ILE A 248 -6.40 -8.67 -17.65
C ILE A 248 -7.81 -8.43 -18.19
N LEU A 249 -8.58 -9.51 -18.31
CA LEU A 249 -10.00 -9.45 -18.63
C LEU A 249 -10.77 -8.95 -17.41
N LYS A 250 -11.30 -7.74 -17.48
CA LYS A 250 -12.19 -7.19 -16.46
C LYS A 250 -13.64 -7.24 -16.94
N GLU A 251 -14.53 -7.67 -16.07
CA GLU A 251 -15.97 -7.63 -16.31
C GLU A 251 -16.51 -6.34 -15.70
N LYS A 252 -17.16 -5.50 -16.50
CA LYS A 252 -17.82 -4.28 -16.04
C LYS A 252 -19.32 -4.47 -16.11
N HIS A 253 -19.99 -4.25 -14.99
CA HIS A 253 -21.44 -4.18 -14.91
C HIS A 253 -21.87 -2.82 -15.47
N THR A 254 -22.66 -2.85 -16.54
CA THR A 254 -23.29 -1.65 -17.11
C THR A 254 -24.80 -1.83 -17.09
N SER A 255 -25.56 -0.74 -17.20
CA SER A 255 -27.03 -0.77 -17.26
C SER A 255 -27.59 -1.65 -18.38
N ASN A 256 -26.78 -1.98 -19.40
CA ASN A 256 -27.12 -2.87 -20.51
C ASN A 256 -26.57 -4.30 -20.36
N GLY A 257 -26.05 -4.67 -19.19
CA GLY A 257 -25.51 -5.99 -18.87
C GLY A 257 -23.99 -6.00 -18.62
N VAL A 258 -23.43 -7.21 -18.52
CA VAL A 258 -22.01 -7.44 -18.22
C VAL A 258 -21.18 -7.35 -19.49
N VAL A 259 -20.26 -6.39 -19.56
CA VAL A 259 -19.32 -6.23 -20.69
C VAL A 259 -17.94 -6.70 -20.25
N LYS A 260 -17.35 -7.62 -21.03
CA LYS A 260 -15.97 -8.08 -20.81
C LYS A 260 -14.99 -7.24 -21.62
N GLN A 261 -14.02 -6.61 -20.95
CA GLN A 261 -13.03 -5.76 -21.59
C GLN A 261 -11.61 -6.12 -21.13
N TRP A 262 -10.70 -6.27 -22.09
CA TRP A 262 -9.27 -6.41 -21.82
C TRP A 262 -8.69 -5.05 -21.45
N ASN A 263 -8.07 -4.96 -20.28
CA ASN A 263 -7.44 -3.74 -19.79
C ASN A 263 -5.98 -4.01 -19.45
N ALA A 264 -5.11 -3.04 -19.74
CA ALA A 264 -3.72 -3.09 -19.32
C ALA A 264 -3.61 -3.20 -17.80
N HIS A 265 -2.66 -3.99 -17.31
CA HIS A 265 -2.41 -4.09 -15.88
C HIS A 265 -1.99 -2.73 -15.30
N GLU A 266 -2.52 -2.39 -14.13
CA GLU A 266 -2.37 -1.07 -13.51
C GLU A 266 -0.92 -0.76 -13.14
N LYS A 267 -0.24 -1.71 -12.50
CA LYS A 267 1.16 -1.54 -12.04
C LYS A 267 2.22 -2.06 -13.01
N ILE A 268 1.96 -3.17 -13.71
CA ILE A 268 2.97 -3.78 -14.59
C ILE A 268 3.16 -2.92 -15.86
N PRO A 269 4.38 -2.44 -16.13
CA PRO A 269 4.67 -1.63 -17.31
C PRO A 269 4.82 -2.49 -18.57
N ALA A 270 4.62 -1.88 -19.74
CA ALA A 270 4.89 -2.51 -21.02
C ALA A 270 6.41 -2.63 -21.22
N CYS A 271 6.92 -3.84 -21.08
CA CYS A 271 8.35 -4.16 -21.13
C CYS A 271 8.55 -5.60 -21.57
N SER A 272 9.79 -6.01 -21.80
CA SER A 272 10.08 -7.40 -22.14
C SER A 272 9.97 -8.31 -20.92
N VAL A 273 9.69 -9.60 -21.13
CA VAL A 273 9.62 -10.59 -20.05
C VAL A 273 10.94 -10.61 -19.26
N ARG A 274 12.07 -10.48 -19.97
CA ARG A 274 13.39 -10.36 -19.35
C ARG A 274 13.52 -9.13 -18.45
N GLU A 275 13.02 -7.98 -18.88
CA GLU A 275 13.08 -6.75 -18.09
C GLU A 275 12.16 -6.83 -16.87
N LEU A 276 11.01 -7.48 -17.00
CA LEU A 276 10.08 -7.76 -15.91
C LEU A 276 10.76 -8.53 -14.76
N PHE A 277 11.40 -9.67 -15.08
CA PHE A 277 12.18 -10.44 -14.11
C PHE A 277 13.45 -9.73 -13.66
N SER A 278 13.98 -8.79 -14.45
CA SER A 278 15.19 -8.06 -14.07
C SER A 278 14.94 -6.97 -13.03
N ARG A 279 13.82 -6.25 -13.11
CA ARG A 279 13.63 -5.01 -12.32
C ARG A 279 12.33 -4.92 -11.53
N PHE A 280 11.28 -5.59 -11.97
CA PHE A 280 9.93 -5.36 -11.43
C PHE A 280 9.41 -6.52 -10.59
N LEU A 281 10.08 -7.67 -10.63
CA LEU A 281 9.73 -8.85 -9.84
C LEU A 281 10.89 -9.22 -8.90
N ASP A 282 10.53 -9.55 -7.67
CA ASP A 282 11.45 -10.19 -6.74
C ASP A 282 11.48 -11.70 -7.02
N ILE A 283 12.67 -12.19 -7.37
CA ILE A 283 12.95 -13.60 -7.67
C ILE A 283 13.90 -14.23 -6.64
N THR A 284 14.16 -13.53 -5.54
CA THR A 284 15.17 -13.91 -4.54
C THR A 284 14.58 -14.19 -3.17
N THR A 285 13.49 -13.52 -2.81
CA THR A 285 12.76 -13.83 -1.59
C THR A 285 12.10 -15.21 -1.69
N PRO A 286 12.10 -16.03 -0.62
CA PRO A 286 11.41 -17.30 -0.60
C PRO A 286 9.94 -17.17 -1.07
N PRO A 287 9.46 -18.08 -1.94
CA PRO A 287 8.12 -17.96 -2.50
C PRO A 287 7.05 -18.07 -1.40
N SER A 288 6.01 -17.24 -1.50
CA SER A 288 4.87 -17.32 -0.60
C SER A 288 4.09 -18.63 -0.79
N SER A 289 3.39 -19.09 0.26
CA SER A 289 2.52 -20.28 0.17
C SER A 289 1.49 -20.17 -0.96
N ASN A 290 0.94 -18.98 -1.20
CA ASN A 290 0.00 -18.74 -2.31
C ASN A 290 0.65 -18.95 -3.69
N LEU A 291 1.88 -18.47 -3.87
CA LEU A 291 2.61 -18.67 -5.12
C LEU A 291 2.92 -20.15 -5.34
N LEU A 292 3.28 -20.88 -4.29
CA LEU A 292 3.51 -22.32 -4.36
C LEU A 292 2.24 -23.10 -4.70
N GLN A 293 1.07 -22.70 -4.18
CA GLN A 293 -0.22 -23.29 -4.55
C GLN A 293 -0.53 -23.08 -6.03
N GLN A 294 -0.25 -21.89 -6.56
CA GLN A 294 -0.41 -21.61 -8.00
C GLN A 294 0.54 -22.46 -8.85
N PHE A 295 1.80 -22.61 -8.44
CA PHE A 295 2.75 -23.50 -9.11
C PHE A 295 2.32 -24.96 -9.07
N ALA A 296 1.76 -25.43 -7.96
CA ALA A 296 1.23 -26.78 -7.85
C ALA A 296 0.07 -27.04 -8.82
N ALA A 297 -0.79 -26.04 -9.07
CA ALA A 297 -1.91 -26.17 -10.00
C ALA A 297 -1.47 -26.30 -11.48
N ILE A 298 -0.26 -25.87 -11.81
CA ILE A 298 0.30 -25.92 -13.17
C ILE A 298 1.42 -26.96 -13.31
N ALA A 299 1.72 -27.70 -12.25
CA ALA A 299 2.73 -28.75 -12.27
C ALA A 299 2.24 -29.91 -13.15
N THR A 300 2.95 -30.16 -14.25
CA THR A 300 2.74 -31.29 -15.17
C THR A 300 3.63 -32.46 -14.83
#